data_AF-U5HC81-F1
#
_entry.id   AF-U5HC81-F1
#
_cell.length_a   1.000
_cell.length_b   1.000
_cell.length_c   1.000
_cell.angle_alpha   90.00
_cell.angle_beta   90.00
_cell.angle_gamma   90.00
#
_symmetry.space_group_name_H-M   'P 1'
#
loop_
_entity.id
_entity.type
_entity.pdbx_description
1 polymer ?
#
loop_
_entity_poly.entity_id
_entity_poly.type
_entity_poly.pdbx_seq_one_letter_code
_entity_poly.pdbx_strand_id
1 'polypeptide(L)'
;MTSPPPFTGKTPLVVTAQNKHTHTATLIFSHGLGDTADGWLDFAKDLWPQFPHLKWILTNAHDVFLALDHGDTSSFETSRCHLGEIKSRNAPPQDEDSQGMLQSVETIKQLIEIEVANGIDPGRILVGGFSQGSVLSILTTVTSTRPLAGTLALSGYLALTYENHINTLATDVGRNIPMLMAHGDQDAVIAKRHWIL
;
A
#
# COMPACT_ATOMS: atom_id res chain seq x y z
N MET A 1 -16.86 -0.12 -22.22
CA MET A 1 -16.08 -0.16 -20.97
C MET A 1 -15.70 -1.59 -20.74
N THR A 2 -14.40 -1.92 -20.68
CA THR A 2 -13.93 -3.27 -20.33
C THR A 2 -14.20 -3.51 -18.85
N SER A 3 -14.73 -4.68 -18.50
CA SER A 3 -14.88 -5.07 -17.09
C SER A 3 -13.53 -4.96 -16.37
N PRO A 4 -13.49 -4.51 -15.10
CA PRO A 4 -12.24 -4.46 -14.36
C PRO A 4 -11.62 -5.87 -14.28
N PRO A 5 -10.28 -5.98 -14.25
CA PRO A 5 -9.62 -7.27 -14.04
C PRO A 5 -10.10 -7.90 -12.72
N PRO A 6 -10.19 -9.24 -12.64
CA PRO A 6 -10.60 -9.90 -11.41
C PRO A 6 -9.59 -9.58 -10.28
N PHE A 7 -10.11 -9.30 -9.09
CA PHE A 7 -9.27 -9.12 -7.91
C PHE A 7 -8.57 -10.43 -7.55
N THR A 8 -7.25 -10.39 -7.48
CA THR A 8 -6.41 -11.57 -7.21
C THR A 8 -5.89 -11.64 -5.78
N GLY A 9 -6.18 -10.63 -4.96
CA GLY A 9 -5.72 -10.50 -3.57
C GLY A 9 -6.54 -11.30 -2.55
N LYS A 10 -6.08 -11.28 -1.29
CA LYS A 10 -6.89 -11.71 -0.14
C LYS A 10 -8.00 -10.68 0.10
N THR A 11 -9.21 -11.16 0.43
CA THR A 11 -10.39 -10.30 0.62
C THR A 11 -10.07 -9.13 1.58
N PRO A 12 -10.25 -7.87 1.15
CA PRO A 12 -10.03 -6.73 2.02
C PRO A 12 -11.17 -6.57 3.02
N LEU A 13 -10.89 -5.91 4.15
CA LEU A 13 -11.92 -5.43 5.07
C LEU A 13 -12.45 -4.09 4.54
N VAL A 14 -13.75 -3.99 4.34
CA VAL A 14 -14.40 -2.77 3.81
C VAL A 14 -15.20 -2.07 4.90
N VAL A 15 -14.89 -0.79 5.13
CA VAL A 15 -15.73 0.11 5.93
C VAL A 15 -16.47 1.04 4.97
N THR A 16 -17.78 0.86 4.85
CA THR A 16 -18.60 1.64 3.92
C THR A 16 -18.74 3.09 4.39
N ALA A 17 -19.13 3.98 3.47
CA ALA A 17 -19.56 5.33 3.82
C ALA A 17 -20.69 5.31 4.87
N GLN A 18 -20.79 6.36 5.67
CA GLN A 18 -21.79 6.48 6.74
C GLN A 18 -23.21 6.45 6.18
N ASN A 19 -24.12 5.82 6.92
CA ASN A 19 -25.54 5.80 6.59
C ASN A 19 -26.05 7.23 6.37
N LYS A 20 -26.83 7.42 5.29
CA LYS A 20 -27.32 8.72 4.76
C LYS A 20 -26.34 9.51 3.89
N HIS A 21 -25.07 9.10 3.78
CA HIS A 21 -24.08 9.74 2.90
C HIS A 21 -23.77 8.86 1.68
N THR A 22 -23.66 9.50 0.51
CA THR A 22 -23.25 8.81 -0.71
C THR A 22 -21.75 8.53 -0.69
N HIS A 23 -21.36 7.31 -1.07
CA HIS A 23 -19.97 6.96 -1.34
C HIS A 23 -19.47 7.77 -2.54
N THR A 24 -18.53 8.69 -2.30
CA THR A 24 -17.99 9.59 -3.35
C THR A 24 -16.46 9.67 -3.36
N ALA A 25 -15.80 8.96 -2.45
CA ALA A 25 -14.35 8.85 -2.37
C ALA A 25 -13.97 7.50 -1.76
N THR A 26 -12.78 6.99 -2.10
CA THR A 26 -12.26 5.74 -1.56
C THR A 26 -10.84 5.93 -1.06
N LEU A 27 -10.53 5.36 0.11
CA LEU A 27 -9.16 5.18 0.58
C LEU A 27 -8.85 3.68 0.63
N ILE A 28 -7.86 3.27 -0.15
CA ILE A 28 -7.30 1.92 -0.10
C ILE A 28 -6.07 1.98 0.82
N PHE A 29 -6.11 1.28 1.95
CA PHE A 29 -5.08 1.34 2.98
C PHE A 29 -4.41 -0.02 3.22
N SER A 30 -3.08 -0.07 3.18
CA SER A 30 -2.28 -1.27 3.39
C SER A 30 -1.50 -1.23 4.71
N HIS A 31 -1.58 -2.31 5.49
CA HIS A 31 -0.91 -2.45 6.78
C HIS A 31 0.60 -2.71 6.65
N GLY A 32 1.31 -2.69 7.79
CA GLY A 32 2.72 -3.04 7.89
C GLY A 32 2.97 -4.55 7.92
N LEU A 33 4.24 -4.95 7.85
CA LEU A 33 4.65 -6.36 7.91
C LEU A 33 4.19 -7.02 9.22
N GLY A 34 3.55 -8.19 9.11
CA GLY A 34 3.10 -9.00 10.25
C GLY A 34 1.77 -8.57 10.89
N ASP A 35 1.08 -7.60 10.29
CA ASP A 35 -0.25 -7.13 10.73
C ASP A 35 -1.35 -7.63 9.78
N THR A 36 -2.59 -7.22 10.01
CA THR A 36 -3.77 -7.56 9.21
C THR A 36 -4.64 -6.32 8.96
N ALA A 37 -5.65 -6.44 8.10
CA ALA A 37 -6.63 -5.38 7.91
C ALA A 37 -7.38 -5.01 9.22
N ASP A 38 -7.66 -5.99 10.08
CA ASP A 38 -8.34 -5.78 11.36
C ASP A 38 -7.52 -4.89 12.31
N GLY A 39 -6.19 -4.99 12.31
CA GLY A 39 -5.31 -4.16 13.13
C GLY A 39 -5.41 -2.66 12.83
N TRP A 40 -5.91 -2.30 11.64
CA TRP A 40 -6.10 -0.91 11.19
C TRP A 40 -7.56 -0.45 11.22
N LEU A 41 -8.48 -1.29 11.70
CA LEU A 41 -9.89 -0.97 11.72
C LEU A 41 -10.20 0.22 12.64
N ASP A 42 -9.56 0.30 13.80
CA ASP A 42 -9.81 1.39 14.75
C ASP A 42 -9.27 2.72 14.21
N PHE A 43 -8.12 2.72 13.53
CA PHE A 43 -7.63 3.89 12.81
C PHE A 43 -8.63 4.39 11.76
N ALA A 44 -9.22 3.48 10.98
CA ALA A 44 -10.27 3.84 10.02
C ALA A 44 -11.51 4.41 10.73
N LYS A 45 -11.97 3.77 11.82
CA LYS A 45 -13.16 4.20 12.58
C LYS A 45 -12.98 5.56 13.27
N ASP A 46 -11.78 5.88 13.74
CA ASP A 46 -11.50 7.17 14.40
C ASP A 46 -11.56 8.34 13.39
N LEU A 47 -11.17 8.10 12.14
CA LEU A 47 -11.22 9.09 11.06
C LEU A 47 -12.57 9.11 10.33
N TRP A 48 -13.31 8.00 10.35
CA TRP A 48 -14.57 7.83 9.64
C TRP A 48 -15.63 8.92 9.92
N PRO A 49 -15.82 9.43 11.17
CA PRO A 49 -16.70 10.56 11.46
C PRO A 49 -16.33 11.86 10.76
N GLN A 50 -15.05 12.07 10.47
CA GLN A 50 -14.57 13.29 9.81
C GLN A 50 -14.78 13.22 8.28
N PHE A 51 -14.89 12.01 7.73
CA PHE A 51 -15.03 11.76 6.30
C PHE A 51 -16.20 10.81 6.01
N PRO A 52 -17.47 11.22 6.27
CA PRO A 52 -18.62 10.33 6.21
C PRO A 52 -18.93 9.78 4.80
N HIS A 53 -18.40 10.41 3.76
CA HIS A 53 -18.57 10.02 2.35
C HIS A 53 -17.46 9.07 1.82
N LEU A 54 -16.46 8.79 2.66
CA LEU A 54 -15.30 7.98 2.32
C LEU A 54 -15.59 6.50 2.60
N LYS A 55 -15.32 5.65 1.62
CA LYS A 55 -15.22 4.20 1.80
C LYS A 55 -13.76 3.84 2.08
N TRP A 56 -13.53 3.00 3.08
CA TRP A 56 -12.22 2.45 3.38
C TRP A 56 -12.14 1.02 2.87
N ILE A 57 -11.05 0.70 2.17
CA ILE A 57 -10.69 -0.65 1.76
C ILE A 57 -9.36 -0.96 2.44
N LEU A 58 -9.40 -1.72 3.54
CA LEU A 58 -8.21 -2.17 4.25
C LEU A 58 -7.75 -3.48 3.64
N THR A 59 -6.59 -3.46 2.97
CA THR A 59 -6.08 -4.62 2.22
C THR A 59 -5.49 -5.66 3.17
N ASN A 60 -5.70 -6.94 2.88
CA ASN A 60 -4.94 -8.02 3.50
C ASN A 60 -3.84 -8.49 2.55
N ALA A 61 -2.64 -8.74 3.07
CA ALA A 61 -1.60 -9.39 2.28
C ALA A 61 -1.89 -10.90 2.12
N HIS A 62 -1.23 -11.53 1.14
CA HIS A 62 -1.35 -12.99 0.92
C HIS A 62 -0.54 -13.78 1.94
N ASP A 63 -1.13 -14.86 2.44
CA ASP A 63 -0.43 -15.82 3.30
C ASP A 63 0.68 -16.50 2.48
N VAL A 64 1.94 -16.19 2.82
CA VAL A 64 3.11 -16.84 2.25
C VAL A 64 3.94 -17.33 3.41
N PHE A 65 4.16 -18.64 3.47
CA PHE A 65 5.02 -19.25 4.47
C PHE A 65 6.47 -18.97 4.13
N LEU A 66 7.18 -18.32 5.05
CA LEU A 66 8.62 -18.20 5.00
C LEU A 66 9.25 -19.22 5.94
N ALA A 67 10.19 -20.01 5.42
CA ALA A 67 11.09 -20.77 6.25
C ALA A 67 12.13 -19.81 6.85
N LEU A 68 12.05 -19.56 8.15
CA LEU A 68 13.13 -18.92 8.91
C LEU A 68 14.15 -20.01 9.28
N ASP A 69 15.45 -19.74 9.11
CA ASP A 69 16.54 -20.69 9.36
C ASP A 69 16.85 -20.88 10.87
N HIS A 70 15.84 -20.76 11.72
CA HIS A 70 15.95 -20.88 13.18
C HIS A 70 14.77 -21.66 13.78
N GLY A 71 14.45 -22.84 13.24
CA GLY A 71 13.80 -23.96 13.97
C GLY A 71 12.45 -23.75 14.67
N ASP A 72 11.93 -22.53 14.77
CA ASP A 72 10.66 -22.18 15.37
C ASP A 72 9.66 -21.92 14.26
N THR A 73 8.81 -22.91 14.03
CA THR A 73 7.59 -22.75 13.25
C THR A 73 6.57 -21.97 14.09
N SER A 74 6.81 -20.68 14.32
CA SER A 74 5.76 -19.75 14.72
C SER A 74 5.18 -19.13 13.45
N SER A 75 3.85 -19.17 13.32
CA SER A 75 3.09 -18.62 12.20
C SER A 75 3.44 -17.16 11.92
N PHE A 76 4.31 -16.93 10.93
CA PHE A 76 4.53 -15.61 10.36
C PHE A 76 3.69 -15.49 9.09
N GLU A 77 2.58 -14.79 9.22
CA GLU A 77 1.69 -14.45 8.13
C GLU A 77 2.27 -13.28 7.29
N THR A 78 2.05 -13.39 5.98
CA THR A 78 2.14 -12.38 4.92
C THR A 78 3.51 -11.95 4.38
N SER A 79 3.89 -12.49 3.22
CA SER A 79 5.00 -11.98 2.39
C SER A 79 4.86 -12.34 0.90
N ARG A 80 4.21 -11.47 0.11
CA ARG A 80 4.56 -11.37 -1.32
C ARG A 80 5.44 -10.15 -1.62
N CYS A 81 5.75 -9.32 -0.63
CA CYS A 81 6.74 -8.25 -0.74
C CYS A 81 7.79 -8.53 0.33
N HIS A 82 8.91 -9.12 -0.05
CA HIS A 82 10.07 -9.14 0.84
C HIS A 82 10.82 -7.83 0.62
N LEU A 83 10.91 -6.99 1.64
CA LEU A 83 11.78 -5.82 1.62
C LEU A 83 13.27 -6.25 1.76
N GLY A 84 13.67 -7.32 1.06
CA GLY A 84 14.87 -8.12 1.28
C GLY A 84 14.60 -9.35 2.16
N GLU A 85 15.42 -10.40 2.02
CA GLU A 85 15.42 -11.55 2.93
C GLU A 85 15.39 -11.06 4.39
N ILE A 86 14.67 -11.77 5.27
CA ILE A 86 14.55 -11.51 6.73
C ILE A 86 15.90 -11.57 7.48
N LYS A 87 17.04 -11.56 6.79
CA LYS A 87 18.35 -11.34 7.40
C LYS A 87 18.55 -9.89 7.85
N SER A 88 17.82 -8.91 7.30
CA SER A 88 17.92 -7.51 7.74
C SER A 88 16.70 -6.67 7.34
N ARG A 89 16.01 -6.05 8.31
CA ARG A 89 15.00 -4.97 8.09
C ARG A 89 15.59 -3.71 7.42
N ASN A 90 16.90 -3.73 7.11
CA ASN A 90 17.67 -2.73 6.40
C ASN A 90 18.45 -3.38 5.25
N ALA A 91 17.82 -4.31 4.52
CA ALA A 91 18.43 -4.87 3.32
C ALA A 91 18.80 -3.72 2.36
N PRO A 92 19.97 -3.79 1.71
CA PRO A 92 20.35 -2.75 0.78
C PRO A 92 19.44 -2.78 -0.46
N PRO A 93 19.24 -1.64 -1.16
CA PRO A 93 18.26 -1.54 -2.25
C PRO A 93 18.36 -2.60 -3.36
N GLN A 94 19.55 -3.17 -3.60
CA GLN A 94 19.75 -4.24 -4.59
C GLN A 94 19.13 -5.60 -4.21
N ASP A 95 18.86 -5.82 -2.93
CA ASP A 95 18.35 -7.10 -2.41
C ASP A 95 16.82 -7.10 -2.25
N GLU A 96 16.15 -6.01 -2.64
CA GLU A 96 14.70 -5.88 -2.56
C GLU A 96 13.98 -6.82 -3.54
N ASP A 97 12.88 -7.45 -3.10
CA ASP A 97 12.04 -8.33 -3.93
C ASP A 97 11.16 -7.50 -4.87
N SER A 98 11.76 -7.02 -5.96
CA SER A 98 11.07 -6.21 -6.96
C SER A 98 9.86 -6.91 -7.57
N GLN A 99 9.98 -8.20 -7.89
CA GLN A 99 8.88 -8.96 -8.47
C GLN A 99 7.69 -9.05 -7.51
N GLY A 100 7.97 -9.38 -6.25
CA GLY A 100 6.97 -9.46 -5.22
C GLY A 100 6.27 -8.13 -4.93
N MET A 101 7.05 -7.06 -4.77
CA MET A 101 6.51 -5.70 -4.64
C MET A 101 5.59 -5.32 -5.79
N LEU A 102 6.00 -5.56 -7.04
CA LEU A 102 5.21 -5.21 -8.21
C LEU A 102 3.93 -6.04 -8.32
N GLN A 103 3.93 -7.30 -7.87
CA GLN A 103 2.72 -8.11 -7.77
C GLN A 103 1.74 -7.52 -6.75
N SER A 104 2.22 -7.11 -5.57
CA SER A 104 1.39 -6.44 -4.57
C SER A 104 0.84 -5.09 -5.06
N VAL A 105 1.66 -4.31 -5.77
CA VAL A 105 1.23 -3.07 -6.44
C VAL A 105 0.09 -3.35 -7.42
N GLU A 106 0.20 -4.40 -8.23
CA GLU A 106 -0.84 -4.76 -9.19
C GLU A 106 -2.15 -5.15 -8.48
N THR A 107 -2.09 -5.84 -7.35
CA THR A 107 -3.28 -6.12 -6.52
C THR A 107 -3.95 -4.84 -6.02
N ILE A 108 -3.18 -3.82 -5.62
CA ILE A 108 -3.74 -2.52 -5.22
C ILE A 108 -4.36 -1.81 -6.45
N LYS A 109 -3.71 -1.87 -7.61
CA LYS A 109 -4.25 -1.32 -8.87
C LYS A 109 -5.55 -1.98 -9.31
N GLN A 110 -5.71 -3.29 -9.09
CA GLN A 110 -6.98 -3.98 -9.32
C GLN A 110 -8.11 -3.40 -8.47
N LEU A 111 -7.85 -3.08 -7.19
CA LEU A 111 -8.83 -2.42 -6.33
C LEU A 111 -9.17 -1.01 -6.83
N ILE A 112 -8.18 -0.25 -7.30
CA ILE A 112 -8.41 1.05 -7.94
C ILE A 112 -9.36 0.90 -9.14
N GLU A 113 -9.08 -0.04 -10.04
CA GLU A 113 -9.91 -0.26 -11.24
C GLU A 113 -11.32 -0.74 -10.89
N ILE A 114 -11.50 -1.54 -9.84
CA ILE A 114 -12.82 -1.93 -9.33
C ILE A 114 -13.60 -0.70 -8.84
N GLU A 115 -12.96 0.20 -8.11
CA GLU A 115 -13.60 1.43 -7.65
C GLU A 115 -13.98 2.38 -8.78
N VAL A 116 -13.09 2.51 -9.78
CA VAL A 116 -13.37 3.27 -11.01
C VAL A 116 -14.54 2.65 -11.78
N ALA A 117 -14.58 1.32 -11.90
CA ALA A 117 -15.70 0.62 -12.54
C ALA A 117 -17.02 0.79 -11.78
N ASN A 118 -16.94 0.96 -10.45
CA ASN A 118 -18.08 1.29 -9.59
C ASN A 118 -18.49 2.79 -9.66
N GLY A 119 -17.84 3.58 -10.51
CA GLY A 119 -18.21 4.97 -10.79
C GLY A 119 -17.50 6.01 -9.92
N ILE A 120 -16.47 5.63 -9.16
CA ILE A 120 -15.66 6.58 -8.40
C ILE A 120 -14.63 7.22 -9.32
N ASP A 121 -14.62 8.55 -9.37
CA ASP A 121 -13.59 9.31 -10.08
C ASP A 121 -12.19 8.94 -9.53
N PRO A 122 -11.19 8.58 -10.35
CA PRO A 122 -9.82 8.40 -9.90
C PRO A 122 -9.29 9.54 -9.03
N GLY A 123 -9.66 10.79 -9.33
CA GLY A 123 -9.29 11.97 -8.53
C GLY A 123 -9.95 12.03 -7.15
N ARG A 124 -10.74 11.02 -6.78
CA ARG A 124 -11.36 10.81 -5.47
C ARG A 124 -10.91 9.49 -4.81
N ILE A 125 -9.91 8.82 -5.38
CA ILE A 125 -9.30 7.59 -4.83
C ILE A 125 -7.94 7.94 -4.26
N LEU A 126 -7.75 7.64 -2.98
CA LEU A 126 -6.48 7.74 -2.28
C LEU A 126 -5.93 6.32 -2.05
N VAL A 127 -4.60 6.19 -2.14
CA VAL A 127 -3.88 5.01 -1.64
C VAL A 127 -3.06 5.39 -0.43
N GLY A 128 -2.96 4.52 0.56
CA GLY A 128 -2.14 4.79 1.73
C GLY A 128 -1.71 3.55 2.45
N GLY A 129 -0.79 3.72 3.38
CA GLY A 129 -0.36 2.59 4.18
C GLY A 129 0.68 2.95 5.21
N PHE A 130 1.03 1.96 6.02
CA PHE A 130 2.02 2.04 7.07
C PHE A 130 3.19 1.09 6.83
N SER A 131 4.42 1.54 7.07
CA SER A 131 5.64 0.74 6.94
C SER A 131 5.72 0.05 5.57
N GLN A 132 5.69 -1.28 5.49
CA GLN A 132 5.63 -2.01 4.21
C GLN A 132 4.45 -1.58 3.32
N GLY A 133 3.26 -1.38 3.89
CA GLY A 133 2.10 -0.87 3.16
C GLY A 133 2.31 0.55 2.62
N SER A 134 3.10 1.37 3.32
CA SER A 134 3.48 2.70 2.83
C SER A 134 4.39 2.60 1.60
N VAL A 135 5.36 1.68 1.60
CA VAL A 135 6.23 1.43 0.44
C VAL A 135 5.40 1.02 -0.77
N LEU A 136 4.47 0.07 -0.59
CA LEU A 136 3.56 -0.37 -1.66
C LEU A 136 2.65 0.75 -2.16
N SER A 137 2.20 1.65 -1.29
CA SER A 137 1.37 2.80 -1.66
C SER A 137 2.15 3.81 -2.49
N ILE A 138 3.40 4.09 -2.13
CA ILE A 138 4.29 4.96 -2.91
C ILE A 138 4.53 4.35 -4.30
N LEU A 139 4.90 3.06 -4.37
CA LEU A 139 5.13 2.37 -5.64
C LEU A 139 3.87 2.32 -6.52
N THR A 140 2.70 2.07 -5.92
CA THR A 140 1.41 2.12 -6.63
C THR A 140 1.19 3.47 -7.28
N THR A 141 1.43 4.55 -6.54
CA THR A 141 1.25 5.92 -7.05
C THR A 141 2.25 6.28 -8.13
N VAL A 142 3.55 6.05 -7.91
CA VAL A 142 4.60 6.36 -8.89
C VAL A 142 4.38 5.64 -10.23
N THR A 143 3.85 4.42 -10.17
CA THR A 143 3.58 3.59 -11.36
C THR A 143 2.13 3.69 -11.86
N SER A 144 1.31 4.58 -11.30
CA SER A 144 -0.11 4.71 -11.62
C SER A 144 -0.31 5.35 -13.00
N THR A 145 -1.23 4.83 -13.80
CA THR A 145 -1.71 5.49 -15.04
C THR A 145 -2.98 6.29 -14.81
N ARG A 146 -3.53 6.26 -13.58
CA ARG A 146 -4.71 6.98 -13.15
C ARG A 146 -4.32 8.21 -12.31
N PRO A 147 -4.96 9.38 -12.52
CA PRO A 147 -4.69 10.57 -11.72
C PRO A 147 -5.38 10.45 -10.36
N LEU A 148 -4.73 9.74 -9.43
CA LEU A 148 -5.27 9.51 -8.09
C LEU A 148 -5.35 10.81 -7.29
N ALA A 149 -6.22 10.84 -6.28
CA ALA A 149 -6.37 11.98 -5.38
C ALA A 149 -5.09 12.28 -4.57
N GLY A 150 -4.34 11.23 -4.22
CA GLY A 150 -3.07 11.35 -3.52
C GLY A 150 -2.62 10.07 -2.81
N THR A 151 -1.44 10.15 -2.19
CA THR A 151 -0.87 9.10 -1.34
C THR A 151 -0.79 9.53 0.12
N LEU A 152 -1.16 8.64 1.05
CA LEU A 152 -0.85 8.76 2.48
C LEU A 152 0.20 7.71 2.88
N ALA A 153 1.44 8.15 3.04
CA ALA A 153 2.58 7.28 3.34
C ALA A 153 3.06 7.47 4.79
N LEU A 154 2.83 6.48 5.64
CA LEU A 154 3.18 6.53 7.06
C LEU A 154 4.36 5.59 7.34
N SER A 155 5.48 6.14 7.81
CA SER A 155 6.68 5.37 8.15
C SER A 155 7.23 4.44 7.06
N GLY A 156 7.09 4.83 5.79
CA GLY A 156 7.62 4.08 4.63
C GLY A 156 8.88 4.71 4.01
N TYR A 157 9.20 4.27 2.80
CA TYR A 157 10.28 4.84 1.98
C TYR A 157 10.04 4.53 0.49
N LEU A 158 10.81 5.16 -0.41
CA LEU A 158 10.79 4.84 -1.84
C LEU A 158 11.69 3.64 -2.13
N ALA A 159 11.07 2.51 -2.52
CA ALA A 159 11.78 1.29 -2.93
C ALA A 159 12.14 1.30 -4.42
N LEU A 160 12.92 0.30 -4.84
CA LEU A 160 13.40 0.08 -6.21
C LEU A 160 14.32 1.20 -6.73
N THR A 161 15.09 1.81 -5.83
CA THR A 161 16.00 2.90 -6.18
C THR A 161 17.34 2.43 -6.74
N TYR A 162 17.71 1.17 -6.52
CA TYR A 162 18.94 0.57 -7.07
C TYR A 162 18.94 0.67 -8.61
N GLU A 163 20.07 1.12 -9.16
CA GLU A 163 20.26 1.37 -10.60
C GLU A 163 19.15 2.21 -11.25
N ASN A 164 18.50 3.08 -10.46
CA ASN A 164 17.41 3.94 -10.93
C ASN A 164 16.19 3.19 -11.48
N HIS A 165 15.97 1.94 -11.05
CA HIS A 165 14.90 1.08 -11.56
C HIS A 165 13.51 1.73 -11.41
N ILE A 166 13.22 2.40 -10.30
CA ILE A 166 11.95 3.08 -10.07
C ILE A 166 11.61 4.12 -11.15
N ASN A 167 12.60 4.80 -11.71
CA ASN A 167 12.37 5.78 -12.77
C ASN A 167 11.97 5.16 -14.10
N THR A 168 12.32 3.89 -14.35
CA THR A 168 11.87 3.16 -15.55
C THR A 168 10.41 2.70 -15.42
N LEU A 169 9.93 2.54 -14.19
CA LEU A 169 8.55 2.16 -13.85
C LEU A 169 7.62 3.37 -13.68
N ALA A 170 8.19 4.53 -13.32
CA ALA A 170 7.45 5.76 -13.05
C ALA A 170 6.76 6.30 -14.30
N THR A 171 5.48 6.66 -14.16
CA THR A 171 4.68 7.26 -15.24
C THR A 171 4.61 8.78 -15.08
N ASP A 172 4.29 9.49 -16.16
CA ASP A 172 4.10 10.94 -16.09
C ASP A 172 2.89 11.33 -15.22
N VAL A 173 1.85 10.50 -15.19
CA VAL A 173 0.70 10.69 -14.31
C VAL A 173 1.12 10.53 -12.85
N GLY A 174 1.81 9.43 -12.53
CA GLY A 174 2.23 9.08 -11.18
C GLY A 174 3.14 10.12 -10.53
N ARG A 175 4.05 10.71 -11.32
CA ARG A 175 4.94 11.80 -10.89
C ARG A 175 4.20 13.06 -10.40
N ASN A 176 2.97 13.28 -10.88
CA ASN A 176 2.20 14.48 -10.57
C ASN A 176 1.16 14.26 -9.45
N ILE A 177 1.04 13.04 -8.92
CA ILE A 177 0.10 12.74 -7.84
C ILE A 177 0.66 13.25 -6.50
N PRO A 178 -0.09 14.04 -5.71
CA PRO A 178 0.40 14.56 -4.44
C PRO A 178 0.60 13.44 -3.41
N MET A 179 1.66 13.54 -2.61
CA MET A 179 1.95 12.59 -1.54
C MET A 179 2.10 13.31 -0.20
N LEU A 180 1.37 12.86 0.81
CA LEU A 180 1.64 13.19 2.21
C LEU A 180 2.47 12.06 2.80
N MET A 181 3.73 12.36 3.17
CA MET A 181 4.61 11.41 3.84
C MET A 181 4.86 11.87 5.28
N ALA A 182 4.69 10.96 6.25
CA ALA A 182 4.95 11.25 7.67
C ALA A 182 5.83 10.14 8.28
N HIS A 183 6.80 10.54 9.11
CA HIS A 183 7.75 9.63 9.76
C HIS A 183 7.93 9.97 11.23
N GLY A 184 8.17 8.95 12.06
CA GLY A 184 8.56 9.15 13.44
C GLY A 184 10.02 9.66 13.54
N ASP A 185 10.25 10.71 14.32
CA ASP A 185 11.60 11.27 14.49
C ASP A 185 12.60 10.30 15.14
N GLN A 186 12.07 9.34 15.90
CA GLN A 186 12.82 8.33 16.65
C GLN A 186 12.54 6.91 16.12
N ASP A 187 12.11 6.78 14.86
CA ASP A 187 11.89 5.48 14.23
C ASP A 187 13.22 4.72 14.09
N ALA A 188 13.37 3.65 14.87
CA ALA A 188 14.56 2.80 14.88
C ALA A 188 14.50 1.66 13.86
N VAL A 189 13.36 1.49 13.16
CA VAL A 189 13.14 0.41 12.19
C VAL A 189 13.47 0.90 10.80
N ILE A 190 12.84 1.99 10.36
CA ILE A 190 13.09 2.60 9.06
C ILE A 190 13.92 3.87 9.28
N ALA A 191 15.22 3.75 9.01
CA ALA A 191 16.15 4.86 9.23
C ALA A 191 15.85 6.05 8.30
N LYS A 192 16.02 7.28 8.81
CA LYS A 192 15.81 8.54 8.06
C LYS A 192 16.53 8.62 6.71
N ARG A 193 17.64 7.89 6.54
CA ARG A 193 18.41 7.86 5.28
C ARG A 193 17.61 7.38 4.05
N HIS A 194 16.51 6.67 4.26
CA HIS A 194 15.65 6.16 3.18
C HIS A 194 14.64 7.20 2.66
N TRP A 195 14.64 8.42 3.23
CA TRP A 195 13.70 9.50 2.90
C TRP A 195 14.28 10.60 1.98
N ILE A 196 15.47 10.39 1.42
CA ILE A 196 16.09 11.41 0.54
C ILE A 196 15.43 11.33 -0.84
N LEU A 197 14.56 12.30 -1.13
CA LEU A 197 14.09 12.67 -2.46
C LEU A 197 15.14 13.53 -3.18
#